data_AF-A0A9Q3EM76-F1
#
_entry.id   AF-A0A9Q3EM76-F1
#
_cell.length_a   1.000
_cell.length_b   1.000
_cell.length_c   1.000
_cell.angle_alpha   90.00
_cell.angle_beta   90.00
_cell.angle_gamma   90.00
#
_symmetry.space_group_name_H-M   'P 1'
#
loop_
_entity.id
_entity.type
_entity.pdbx_description
1 polymer ?
#
loop_
_entity_poly.entity_id
_entity_poly.type
_entity_poly.pdbx_seq_one_letter_code
_entity_poly.pdbx_strand_id
1 'polypeptide(L)'
;MYWVAALNPGGEKSYNACLVIVDRYRKNPIILPCHKDDTAMDTALLILKRVISHAGLFKNIIRDKDPKFASVFWTDLHKLLGTKTDGLEEIMIQTLEAMIRRFSAYGLELKVSDGFTHDFFTLINSLELAYKPSIHVSTGKTPEMLEKGWNPTLPVDTLKKELVYINPTGSSCE
;
A
#
# COMPACT_ATOMS: atom_id res chain seq x y z
N MET A 1 -4.63 -7.90 -6.91
CA MET A 1 -5.54 -7.27 -5.95
C MET A 1 -5.74 -8.24 -4.81
N TYR A 2 -5.52 -7.80 -3.59
CA TYR A 2 -5.52 -8.64 -2.40
C TYR A 2 -6.19 -7.92 -1.24
N TRP A 3 -6.86 -8.68 -0.38
CA TRP A 3 -7.63 -8.14 0.72
C TRP A 3 -6.94 -8.41 2.05
N VAL A 4 -6.48 -7.37 2.73
CA VAL A 4 -5.92 -7.49 4.09
C VAL A 4 -7.04 -7.23 5.09
N ALA A 5 -7.58 -8.31 5.68
CA ALA A 5 -8.62 -8.24 6.70
C ALA A 5 -8.08 -8.30 8.13
N ALA A 6 -8.99 -8.05 9.08
CA ALA A 6 -8.77 -8.14 10.53
C ALA A 6 -7.71 -7.16 11.05
N LEU A 7 -7.73 -5.94 10.54
CA LEU A 7 -6.96 -4.83 11.09
C LEU A 7 -7.74 -4.17 12.23
N ASN A 8 -7.03 -3.54 13.16
CA ASN A 8 -7.68 -2.76 14.20
C ASN A 8 -8.43 -1.57 13.57
N PRO A 9 -9.64 -1.23 14.05
CA PRO A 9 -10.39 -0.09 13.54
C PRO A 9 -9.55 1.19 13.54
N GLY A 10 -9.55 1.91 12.41
CA GLY A 10 -8.79 3.14 12.24
C GLY A 10 -9.50 4.15 11.34
N GLY A 11 -9.17 5.43 11.55
CA GLY A 11 -9.74 6.59 10.86
C GLY A 11 -11.12 6.97 11.39
N GLU A 12 -11.62 8.11 10.93
CA GLU A 12 -12.95 8.63 11.29
C GLU A 12 -14.09 7.63 10.98
N LYS A 13 -13.90 6.79 9.96
CA LYS A 13 -14.88 5.79 9.52
C LYS A 13 -14.66 4.39 10.10
N SER A 14 -13.74 4.23 11.06
CA SER A 14 -13.44 2.93 11.69
C SER A 14 -13.20 1.81 10.69
N TYR A 15 -12.38 2.07 9.67
CA TYR A 15 -11.97 1.07 8.69
C TYR A 15 -11.30 -0.10 9.42
N ASN A 16 -11.53 -1.33 8.99
CA ASN A 16 -10.99 -2.53 9.67
C ASN A 16 -10.36 -3.53 8.67
N ALA A 17 -10.21 -3.10 7.42
CA ALA A 17 -9.54 -3.82 6.35
C ALA A 17 -8.90 -2.83 5.37
N CYS A 18 -8.05 -3.35 4.49
CA CYS A 18 -7.63 -2.60 3.31
C CYS A 18 -7.54 -3.49 2.06
N LEU A 19 -7.83 -2.88 0.92
CA LEU A 19 -7.67 -3.46 -0.40
C LEU A 19 -6.34 -2.99 -0.98
N VAL A 20 -5.45 -3.94 -1.28
CA VAL A 20 -4.14 -3.67 -1.86
C VAL A 20 -4.16 -4.02 -3.35
N ILE A 21 -3.85 -3.04 -4.18
CA ILE A 21 -3.79 -3.17 -5.63
C ILE A 21 -2.40 -2.74 -6.06
N VAL A 22 -1.72 -3.56 -6.85
CA VAL A 22 -0.37 -3.21 -7.29
C VAL A 22 -0.29 -3.27 -8.80
N ASP A 23 0.29 -2.23 -9.39
CA ASP A 23 0.69 -2.26 -10.79
C ASP A 23 1.99 -3.06 -10.94
N ARG A 24 1.93 -4.16 -11.69
CA ARG A 24 3.09 -5.03 -11.95
C ARG A 24 4.25 -4.32 -12.65
N TYR A 25 3.97 -3.28 -13.44
CA TYR A 25 5.00 -2.56 -14.18
C TYR A 25 5.66 -1.48 -13.34
N ARG A 26 4.84 -0.59 -12.76
CA ARG A 26 5.34 0.52 -11.93
C ARG A 26 5.82 0.07 -10.55
N LYS A 27 5.40 -1.11 -10.10
CA LYS A 27 5.62 -1.61 -8.73
C LYS A 27 5.08 -0.66 -7.66
N ASN A 28 4.13 0.22 -8.01
CA ASN A 28 3.52 1.15 -7.05
C ASN A 28 2.23 0.54 -6.49
N PRO A 29 2.15 0.28 -5.17
CA PRO A 29 0.93 -0.17 -4.53
C PRO A 29 -0.04 1.00 -4.31
N ILE A 30 -1.31 0.71 -4.50
CA ILE A 30 -2.44 1.53 -4.11
C ILE A 30 -3.10 0.80 -2.95
N ILE A 31 -3.07 1.38 -1.75
CA ILE A 31 -3.67 0.81 -0.55
C ILE A 31 -4.96 1.58 -0.26
N LEU A 32 -6.09 0.89 -0.26
CA LEU A 32 -7.40 1.49 -0.09
C LEU A 32 -8.03 1.02 1.22
N PRO A 33 -8.18 1.89 2.23
CA PRO A 33 -8.89 1.56 3.46
C PRO A 33 -10.35 1.21 3.16
N CYS A 34 -10.83 0.13 3.74
CA CYS A 34 -12.16 -0.42 3.51
C CYS A 34 -12.68 -1.17 4.74
N HIS A 35 -13.87 -1.76 4.64
CA HIS A 35 -14.46 -2.55 5.71
C HIS A 35 -14.49 -4.02 5.32
N LYS A 36 -14.14 -4.91 6.25
CA LYS A 36 -14.11 -6.37 6.03
C LYS A 36 -15.45 -6.92 5.52
N ASP A 37 -16.55 -6.24 5.79
CA ASP A 37 -17.92 -6.64 5.43
C ASP A 37 -18.41 -5.95 4.14
N ASP A 38 -17.55 -5.15 3.47
CA ASP A 38 -17.88 -4.50 2.20
C ASP A 38 -18.28 -5.52 1.15
N THR A 39 -19.34 -5.20 0.40
CA THR A 39 -19.84 -6.06 -0.66
C THR A 39 -18.96 -6.00 -1.90
N ALA A 40 -19.18 -6.92 -2.83
CA ALA A 40 -18.52 -6.88 -4.14
C ALA A 40 -18.78 -5.55 -4.88
N MET A 41 -19.99 -4.98 -4.72
CA MET A 41 -20.36 -3.70 -5.35
C MET A 41 -19.64 -2.53 -4.71
N ASP A 42 -19.56 -2.47 -3.37
CA ASP A 42 -18.82 -1.42 -2.65
C ASP A 42 -17.34 -1.42 -3.05
N THR A 43 -16.75 -2.61 -3.11
CA THR A 43 -15.36 -2.81 -3.53
C THR A 43 -15.13 -2.35 -4.97
N ALA A 44 -16.09 -2.60 -5.87
CA ALA A 44 -15.99 -2.17 -7.26
C ALA A 44 -16.12 -0.66 -7.44
N LEU A 45 -17.03 -0.03 -6.69
CA LEU A 45 -17.15 1.42 -6.65
C LEU A 45 -15.88 2.06 -6.09
N LEU A 46 -15.28 1.47 -5.05
CA LEU A 46 -14.02 1.92 -4.48
C LEU A 46 -12.88 1.88 -5.53
N ILE A 47 -12.78 0.79 -6.28
CA ILE A 47 -11.80 0.65 -7.38
C ILE A 47 -12.07 1.67 -8.49
N LEU A 48 -13.31 1.78 -8.98
CA LEU A 48 -13.66 2.71 -10.04
C LEU A 48 -13.34 4.16 -9.63
N LYS A 49 -13.72 4.55 -8.41
CA LYS A 49 -13.52 5.90 -7.90
C LYS A 49 -12.05 6.24 -7.68
N ARG A 50 -11.26 5.30 -7.16
CA ARG A 50 -9.91 5.63 -6.66
C ARG A 50 -8.78 5.15 -7.56
N VAL A 51 -8.98 4.05 -8.26
CA VAL A 51 -7.95 3.39 -9.05
C VAL A 51 -8.07 3.79 -10.51
N ILE A 52 -9.26 3.68 -11.09
CA ILE A 52 -9.47 4.04 -12.50
C ILE A 52 -9.29 5.56 -12.70
N SER A 53 -9.70 6.38 -11.74
CA SER A 53 -9.45 7.83 -11.79
C SER A 53 -7.98 8.22 -11.68
N HIS A 54 -7.15 7.41 -11.01
CA HIS A 54 -5.75 7.72 -10.73
C HIS A 54 -4.79 7.09 -11.75
N ALA A 55 -4.94 5.79 -12.00
CA ALA A 55 -4.04 5.00 -12.83
C ALA A 55 -4.60 4.71 -14.24
N GLY A 56 -5.89 4.97 -14.46
CA GLY A 56 -6.60 4.59 -15.68
C GLY A 56 -7.08 3.12 -15.66
N LEU A 57 -7.48 2.62 -16.83
CA LEU A 57 -7.95 1.25 -16.99
C LEU A 57 -6.78 0.27 -17.08
N PHE A 58 -6.73 -0.70 -16.18
CA PHE A 58 -5.75 -1.80 -16.26
C PHE A 58 -6.16 -2.83 -17.29
N LYS A 59 -5.24 -3.25 -18.16
CA LYS A 59 -5.52 -4.28 -19.18
C LYS A 59 -5.80 -5.67 -18.57
N ASN A 60 -5.05 -6.03 -17.53
CA ASN A 60 -5.17 -7.32 -16.84
C ASN A 60 -5.21 -7.07 -15.34
N ILE A 61 -6.21 -7.65 -14.68
CA ILE A 61 -6.41 -7.52 -13.23
C ILE A 61 -6.23 -8.90 -12.62
N ILE A 62 -5.09 -9.11 -11.99
CA ILE A 62 -4.82 -10.33 -11.23
C ILE A 62 -5.50 -10.20 -9.88
N ARG A 63 -6.29 -11.19 -9.51
CA ARG A 63 -7.07 -11.18 -8.28
C ARG A 63 -6.73 -12.36 -7.41
N ASP A 64 -6.82 -12.11 -6.11
CA ASP A 64 -6.89 -13.17 -5.13
C ASP A 64 -8.18 -14.00 -5.31
N LYS A 65 -8.16 -15.25 -4.84
CA LYS A 65 -9.28 -16.19 -4.87
C LYS A 65 -10.37 -15.88 -3.83
N ASP A 66 -10.35 -14.69 -3.23
CA ASP A 66 -11.39 -14.27 -2.31
C ASP A 66 -12.77 -14.30 -3.03
N PRO A 67 -13.80 -14.93 -2.44
CA PRO A 67 -15.13 -15.03 -3.02
C PRO A 67 -15.72 -13.67 -3.44
N LYS A 68 -15.34 -12.58 -2.76
CA LYS A 68 -15.75 -11.22 -3.10
C LYS A 68 -15.33 -10.82 -4.51
N PHE A 69 -14.23 -11.35 -5.01
CA PHE A 69 -13.72 -11.09 -6.36
C PHE A 69 -14.19 -12.09 -7.42
N ALA A 70 -14.75 -13.22 -6.99
CA ALA A 70 -15.27 -14.29 -7.86
C ALA A 70 -16.76 -14.16 -8.21
N SER A 71 -17.42 -13.07 -7.78
CA SER A 71 -18.84 -12.85 -8.08
C SER A 71 -19.13 -12.67 -9.58
N VAL A 72 -20.36 -13.02 -9.98
CA VAL A 72 -20.87 -12.79 -11.35
C VAL A 72 -20.74 -11.31 -11.75
N PHE A 73 -21.03 -10.39 -10.82
CA PHE A 73 -20.87 -8.95 -11.01
C PHE A 73 -19.47 -8.58 -11.51
N TRP A 74 -18.43 -9.16 -10.90
CA TRP A 74 -17.05 -8.88 -11.28
C TRP A 74 -16.67 -9.46 -12.63
N THR A 75 -17.21 -10.63 -12.95
CA THR A 75 -17.04 -11.26 -14.26
C THR A 75 -17.63 -10.37 -15.35
N ASP A 76 -18.82 -9.82 -15.12
CA ASP A 76 -19.49 -8.95 -16.09
C ASP A 76 -18.87 -7.56 -16.18
N LEU A 77 -18.41 -6.99 -15.06
CA LEU A 77 -17.63 -5.76 -15.08
C LEU A 77 -16.36 -5.91 -15.93
N HIS A 78 -15.67 -7.04 -15.82
CA HIS A 78 -14.48 -7.31 -16.61
C HIS A 78 -14.74 -7.47 -18.10
N LYS A 79 -15.84 -8.14 -18.47
CA LYS A 79 -16.30 -8.19 -19.86
C LYS A 79 -16.58 -6.80 -20.40
N LEU A 80 -17.26 -5.95 -19.62
CA LEU A 80 -17.58 -4.58 -20.01
C LEU A 80 -16.31 -3.71 -20.19
N LEU A 81 -15.34 -3.86 -19.30
CA LEU A 81 -14.09 -3.10 -19.34
C LEU A 81 -13.05 -3.69 -20.31
N GLY A 82 -13.30 -4.86 -20.90
CA GLY A 82 -12.37 -5.54 -21.81
C GLY A 82 -11.11 -6.08 -21.13
N THR A 83 -11.18 -6.35 -19.83
CA THR A 83 -10.03 -6.70 -18.99
C THR A 83 -10.03 -8.18 -18.61
N LYS A 84 -8.86 -8.83 -18.57
CA LYS A 84 -8.75 -10.26 -18.20
C LYS A 84 -8.39 -10.44 -16.72
N THR A 85 -8.91 -11.52 -16.12
CA THR A 85 -8.54 -11.97 -14.78
C THR A 85 -7.72 -13.24 -14.81
N ASP A 86 -6.51 -13.17 -14.27
CA ASP A 86 -5.69 -14.34 -14.00
C ASP A 86 -5.58 -14.53 -12.49
N GLY A 87 -5.57 -15.78 -12.02
CA GLY A 87 -5.42 -16.12 -10.61
C GLY A 87 -3.96 -16.45 -10.29
N LEU A 88 -3.20 -15.48 -9.81
CA LEU A 88 -1.84 -15.67 -9.30
C LEU A 88 -1.59 -14.73 -8.13
N GLU A 89 -1.02 -15.22 -7.04
CA GLU A 89 -0.49 -14.37 -5.99
C GLU A 89 0.87 -13.82 -6.42
N GLU A 90 1.01 -12.50 -6.48
CA GLU A 90 2.30 -11.86 -6.75
C GLU A 90 3.10 -11.81 -5.45
N ILE A 91 4.37 -12.25 -5.45
CA ILE A 91 5.28 -12.22 -4.27
C ILE A 91 5.33 -10.84 -3.59
N MET A 92 5.18 -9.77 -4.38
CA MET A 92 5.11 -8.40 -3.89
C MET A 92 3.88 -8.14 -3.01
N ILE A 93 2.74 -8.73 -3.35
CA ILE A 93 1.51 -8.61 -2.56
C ILE A 93 1.72 -9.21 -1.17
N GLN A 94 2.33 -10.40 -1.08
CA GLN A 94 2.63 -11.05 0.21
C GLN A 94 3.60 -10.19 1.05
N THR A 95 4.60 -9.57 0.41
CA THR A 95 5.53 -8.67 1.09
C THR A 95 4.81 -7.43 1.65
N LEU A 96 3.92 -6.83 0.85
CA LEU A 96 3.13 -5.68 1.26
C LEU A 96 2.15 -6.02 2.39
N GLU A 97 1.50 -7.18 2.33
CA GLU A 97 0.65 -7.66 3.42
C GLU A 97 1.45 -7.78 4.72
N ALA A 98 2.62 -8.44 4.67
CA ALA A 98 3.46 -8.60 5.85
C ALA A 98 3.91 -7.23 6.42
N MET A 99 4.21 -6.26 5.55
CA MET A 99 4.49 -4.88 5.97
C MET A 99 3.27 -4.26 6.66
N ILE A 100 2.11 -4.26 6.02
CA ILE A 100 0.87 -3.67 6.58
C ILE A 100 0.54 -4.28 7.94
N ARG A 101 0.62 -5.61 8.08
CA ARG A 101 0.34 -6.29 9.35
C ARG A 101 1.35 -5.91 10.44
N ARG A 102 2.65 -5.84 10.12
CA ARG A 102 3.68 -5.42 11.08
C ARG A 102 3.51 -3.97 11.51
N PHE A 103 3.25 -3.07 10.56
CA PHE A 103 3.00 -1.66 10.86
C PHE A 103 1.74 -1.48 11.70
N SER A 104 0.65 -2.19 11.39
CA SER A 104 -0.58 -2.15 12.17
C SER A 104 -0.41 -2.75 13.58
N ALA A 105 0.46 -3.73 13.76
CA ALA A 105 0.80 -4.26 15.09
C ALA A 105 1.64 -3.25 15.89
N TYR A 106 2.62 -2.60 15.25
CA TYR A 106 3.47 -1.60 15.91
C TYR A 106 2.70 -0.36 16.39
N GLY A 107 1.66 0.07 15.65
CA GLY A 107 0.76 1.15 16.07
C GLY A 107 0.03 0.90 17.40
N LEU A 108 -0.14 -0.36 17.81
CA LEU A 108 -0.70 -0.72 19.12
C LEU A 108 0.29 -0.54 20.27
N GLU A 109 1.58 -0.72 20.01
CA GLU A 109 2.65 -0.65 21.03
C GLU A 109 3.06 0.79 21.35
N LEU A 110 2.89 1.71 20.40
CA LEU A 110 3.13 3.15 20.57
C LEU A 110 2.01 3.88 21.31
N LYS A 111 1.32 3.23 22.26
CA LYS A 111 0.49 3.91 23.24
C LYS A 111 1.39 4.74 24.17
N VAL A 112 1.84 5.88 23.68
CA VAL A 112 2.51 6.89 24.50
C VAL A 112 1.45 7.52 25.42
N SER A 113 1.86 7.88 26.63
CA SER A 113 1.07 8.56 27.67
C SER A 113 0.24 9.76 27.19
N ASP A 114 0.62 10.33 26.05
CA ASP A 114 0.11 11.60 25.51
C ASP A 114 -1.03 11.42 24.49
N GLY A 115 -1.50 10.19 24.28
CA GLY A 115 -2.77 9.91 23.58
C GLY A 115 -2.69 9.73 22.05
N PHE A 116 -1.52 9.85 21.43
CA PHE A 116 -1.35 9.53 20.01
C PHE A 116 -1.31 8.01 19.79
N THR A 117 -2.48 7.38 19.61
CA THR A 117 -2.53 6.05 19.01
C THR A 117 -2.45 6.25 17.49
N HIS A 118 -1.34 5.84 16.86
CA HIS A 118 -1.29 5.82 15.40
C HIS A 118 -2.16 4.65 14.91
N ASP A 119 -3.34 4.99 14.40
CA ASP A 119 -4.21 4.02 13.75
C ASP A 119 -3.60 3.52 12.43
N PHE A 120 -4.02 2.34 11.98
CA PHE A 120 -3.49 1.80 10.72
C PHE A 120 -3.77 2.74 9.54
N PHE A 121 -4.86 3.52 9.59
CA PHE A 121 -5.22 4.48 8.55
C PHE A 121 -4.17 5.59 8.39
N THR A 122 -3.70 6.20 9.49
CA THR A 122 -2.61 7.18 9.46
C THR A 122 -1.30 6.54 9.04
N LEU A 123 -1.04 5.31 9.50
CA LEU A 123 0.18 4.57 9.17
C LEU A 123 0.24 4.17 7.70
N ILE A 124 -0.88 3.96 7.02
CA ILE A 124 -0.91 3.68 5.57
C ILE A 124 -0.25 4.82 4.80
N ASN A 125 -0.56 6.08 5.11
CA ASN A 125 0.04 7.22 4.41
C ASN A 125 1.57 7.26 4.60
N SER A 126 2.04 6.96 5.82
CA SER A 126 3.46 6.87 6.14
C SER A 126 4.13 5.71 5.39
N LEU A 127 3.48 4.54 5.33
CA LEU A 127 3.96 3.37 4.61
C LEU A 127 4.06 3.66 3.11
N GLU A 128 3.03 4.25 2.50
CA GLU A 128 3.03 4.63 1.08
C GLU A 128 4.16 5.62 0.78
N LEU A 129 4.37 6.62 1.64
CA LEU A 129 5.45 7.60 1.48
C LEU A 129 6.84 6.94 1.57
N ALA A 130 7.04 6.03 2.53
CA ALA A 130 8.30 5.31 2.69
C ALA A 130 8.55 4.29 1.56
N TYR A 131 7.49 3.74 0.98
CA TYR A 131 7.58 2.76 -0.11
C TYR A 131 7.97 3.40 -1.44
N LYS A 132 7.47 4.61 -1.75
CA LYS A 132 7.69 5.30 -3.03
C LYS A 132 9.15 5.43 -3.50
N PRO A 133 10.14 5.69 -2.62
CA PRO A 133 11.55 5.72 -3.01
C PRO A 133 12.29 4.39 -2.78
N SER A 134 11.59 3.29 -2.46
CA SER A 134 12.22 1.99 -2.29
C SER A 134 12.61 1.39 -3.65
N ILE A 135 13.85 0.94 -3.80
CA ILE A 135 14.33 0.35 -5.06
C ILE A 135 13.84 -1.10 -5.15
N HIS A 136 13.20 -1.45 -6.28
CA HIS A 136 12.79 -2.82 -6.55
C HIS A 136 13.81 -3.57 -7.40
N VAL A 137 14.18 -4.78 -6.97
CA VAL A 137 15.15 -5.65 -7.67
C VAL A 137 14.75 -5.90 -9.13
N SER A 138 13.46 -6.11 -9.40
CA SER A 138 12.97 -6.42 -10.75
C SER A 138 13.10 -5.27 -11.74
N THR A 139 13.14 -4.02 -11.29
CA THR A 139 13.16 -2.83 -12.17
C THR A 139 14.44 -2.01 -12.03
N GLY A 140 15.21 -2.21 -10.95
CA GLY A 140 16.37 -1.38 -10.60
C GLY A 140 16.02 0.08 -10.31
N LYS A 141 14.73 0.40 -10.18
CA LYS A 141 14.20 1.76 -10.03
C LYS A 141 13.18 1.80 -8.90
N THR A 142 12.92 3.01 -8.41
CA THR A 142 11.86 3.27 -7.44
C THR A 142 10.51 3.37 -8.13
N PRO A 143 9.39 3.07 -7.44
CA PRO A 143 8.04 3.20 -8.00
C PRO A 143 7.74 4.61 -8.50
N GLU A 144 8.11 5.64 -7.74
CA GLU A 144 7.83 7.02 -8.13
C GLU A 144 8.63 7.45 -9.38
N MET A 145 9.87 6.98 -9.51
CA MET A 145 10.69 7.24 -10.70
C MET A 145 10.07 6.59 -11.94
N LEU A 146 9.45 5.41 -11.80
CA LEU A 146 8.77 4.74 -12.91
C LEU A 146 7.44 5.40 -13.28
N GLU A 147 6.75 6.01 -12.31
CA GLU A 147 5.44 6.61 -12.52
C GLU A 147 5.50 8.08 -12.95
N LYS A 148 6.34 8.89 -12.30
CA LYS A 148 6.39 10.34 -12.49
C LYS A 148 7.75 10.85 -12.98
N GLY A 149 8.78 10.01 -12.99
CA GLY A 149 10.13 10.39 -13.44
C GLY A 149 10.96 11.17 -12.42
N TRP A 150 10.52 11.26 -11.17
CA TRP A 150 11.26 11.90 -10.08
C TRP A 150 10.93 11.22 -8.74
N ASN A 151 11.79 11.41 -7.73
CA ASN A 151 11.57 10.92 -6.37
C ASN A 151 11.28 12.09 -5.41
N PRO A 152 10.28 11.99 -4.52
CA PRO A 152 10.01 13.01 -3.52
C PRO A 152 11.11 13.05 -2.47
N THR A 153 11.41 14.27 -2.01
CA THR A 153 12.23 14.45 -0.81
C THR A 153 11.43 13.97 0.40
N LEU A 154 11.98 13.01 1.13
CA LEU A 154 11.36 12.50 2.34
C LEU A 154 11.70 13.38 3.55
N PRO A 155 10.86 13.39 4.59
CA PRO A 155 11.21 14.06 5.86
C PRO A 155 12.57 13.61 6.41
N VAL A 156 12.92 12.34 6.22
CA VAL A 156 14.20 11.76 6.66
C VAL A 156 15.39 12.41 5.97
N ASP A 157 15.22 12.84 4.71
CA ASP A 157 16.29 13.46 3.93
C ASP A 157 16.57 14.88 4.44
N THR A 158 15.53 15.55 4.94
CA THR A 158 15.67 16.86 5.61
C THR A 158 16.35 16.70 6.97
N LEU A 159 15.90 15.74 7.78
CA LEU A 159 16.48 15.49 9.11
C LEU A 159 17.94 15.03 9.03
N LYS A 160 18.28 14.16 8.07
CA LYS A 160 19.66 13.70 7.87
C LYS A 160 20.62 14.79 7.42
N LYS A 161 20.15 15.87 6.81
CA LYS A 161 21.00 17.03 6.45
C LYS A 161 21.48 17.78 7.69
N GLU A 162 20.71 17.76 8.78
CA GLU A 162 21.06 18.41 10.04
C GLU A 162 21.90 17.50 10.95
N LEU A 163 21.95 16.20 10.67
CA LEU A 163 22.78 15.26 11.43
C LEU A 163 24.25 15.41 11.04
N VAL A 164 25.07 15.80 12.02
CA VAL A 164 26.53 15.75 11.91
C VAL A 164 26.94 14.30 11.66
N TYR A 165 27.68 14.05 10.58
CA TYR A 165 28.26 12.73 10.34
C TYR A 165 29.35 12.46 11.38
N ILE A 166 29.00 11.76 12.45
CA ILE A 166 29.96 11.25 13.43
C ILE A 166 30.44 9.90 12.88
N ASN A 167 31.66 9.86 12.38
CA ASN A 167 32.27 8.61 11.92
C ASN A 167 32.44 7.67 13.13
N PRO A 168 31.87 6.44 13.12
CA PRO A 168 31.94 5.51 14.26
C PRO A 168 33.35 4.97 14.57
N THR A 169 34.39 5.37 13.83
CA THR A 169 35.80 5.02 14.09
C THR A 169 36.66 6.18 14.58
N GLY A 170 36.07 7.31 14.97
CA GLY A 170 36.79 8.42 15.59
C GLY A 170 37.07 8.21 17.08
N SER A 171 37.80 7.17 17.46
CA SER A 171 38.54 7.21 18.72
C SER A 171 39.62 8.29 18.57
N SER A 172 39.42 9.41 19.27
CA SER A 172 40.39 10.48 19.46
C SER A 172 41.73 9.90 19.90
N CYS A 173 42.71 9.92 19.00
CA CYS A 173 44.12 9.91 19.38
C CYS A 173 44.49 11.35 19.77
N GLU A 174 44.33 11.70 21.04
CA GLU A 174 45.18 12.65 21.76
C GLU A 174 45.38 12.11 23.19
#